data_AF-A0A7Y4P9E4-F1
#
_entry.id   AF-A0A7Y4P9E4-F1
#
_cell.length_a   1.000
_cell.length_b   1.000
_cell.length_c   1.000
_cell.angle_alpha   90.00
_cell.angle_beta   90.00
_cell.angle_gamma   90.00
#
_symmetry.space_group_name_H-M   'P 1'
#
loop_
_entity.id
_entity.type
_entity.pdbx_description
1 polymer ?
#
loop_
_entity_poly.entity_id
_entity_poly.type
_entity_poly.pdbx_seq_one_letter_code
_entity_poly.pdbx_strand_id
1 'polypeptide(L)'
;MFLIASSIGMAATTLGIIATIILMIRTKDQLTRAVISDMVFYSMIGFYMIWRMVNHTQINYEIALLAALVGGILPTMSAARIISKGRR
;
A
#
# COMPACT_ATOMS: atom_id res chain seq x y z
N MET A 1 26.75 -2.13 4.83
CA MET A 1 26.22 -1.05 3.95
C MET A 1 24.80 -1.36 3.49
N PHE A 2 24.56 -2.51 2.85
CA PHE A 2 23.22 -2.90 2.37
C PHE A 2 22.12 -2.91 3.45
N LEU A 3 22.38 -3.53 4.62
CA LEU A 3 21.41 -3.56 5.73
C LEU A 3 21.00 -2.17 6.24
N ILE A 4 21.94 -1.22 6.25
CA ILE A 4 21.69 0.16 6.67
C ILE A 4 20.81 0.88 5.63
N ALA A 5 21.07 0.68 4.34
CA ALA A 5 20.24 1.25 3.29
C ALA A 5 18.80 0.70 3.34
N SER A 6 18.63 -0.60 3.54
CA SER A 6 17.30 -1.23 3.67
C SER A 6 16.55 -0.76 4.92
N SER A 7 17.23 -0.57 6.06
CA SER A 7 16.57 -0.07 7.27
C SER A 7 16.13 1.38 7.15
N ILE A 8 16.94 2.24 6.53
CA ILE A 8 16.55 3.63 6.20
C ILE A 8 15.34 3.63 5.27
N GLY A 9 15.35 2.77 4.23
CA GLY A 9 14.23 2.63 3.31
C GLY A 9 12.94 2.21 4.02
N MET A 10 13.00 1.20 4.89
CA MET A 10 11.85 0.76 5.69
C MET A 10 11.34 1.89 6.60
N ALA A 11 12.23 2.61 7.29
CA ALA A 11 11.85 3.71 8.16
C ALA A 11 11.15 4.85 7.39
N ALA A 12 11.70 5.26 6.24
CA ALA A 12 11.10 6.30 5.40
C ALA A 12 9.71 5.89 4.89
N THR A 13 9.54 4.63 4.47
CA THR A 13 8.27 4.10 3.99
C THR A 13 7.24 4.05 5.12
N THR A 14 7.63 3.64 6.32
CA THR A 14 6.76 3.65 7.52
C THR A 14 6.30 5.06 7.87
N LEU A 15 7.19 6.05 7.83
CA LEU A 15 6.82 7.45 8.05
C LEU A 15 5.82 7.95 7.00
N GLY A 16 5.98 7.55 5.73
CA GLY A 16 5.02 7.82 4.66
C GLY A 16 3.65 7.16 4.91
N ILE A 17 3.62 5.91 5.37
CA ILE A 17 2.38 5.22 5.75
C ILE A 17 1.68 5.95 6.90
N ILE A 18 2.42 6.37 7.93
CA ILE A 18 1.85 7.13 9.05
C ILE A 18 1.28 8.47 8.56
N ALA A 19 2.02 9.19 7.71
CA ALA A 19 1.57 10.47 7.15
C ALA A 19 0.29 10.32 6.31
N THR A 20 0.20 9.27 5.49
CA THR A 20 -0.98 8.97 4.67
C THR A 20 -2.19 8.55 5.52
N ILE A 21 -1.99 7.80 6.60
CA ILE A 21 -3.06 7.50 7.57
C ILE A 21 -3.55 8.78 8.27
N ILE A 22 -2.65 9.66 8.69
CA ILE A 22 -3.03 10.96 9.27
C ILE A 22 -3.84 11.78 8.26
N LEU A 23 -3.41 11.82 6.99
CA LEU A 23 -4.13 12.50 5.92
C LEU A 23 -5.52 11.88 5.69
N MET A 24 -5.63 10.55 5.76
CA MET A 24 -6.90 9.82 5.63
C MET A 24 -7.90 10.23 6.72
N ILE A 25 -7.44 10.36 7.97
CA ILE A 25 -8.30 10.77 9.10
C ILE A 25 -8.72 12.24 8.99
N ARG A 26 -7.85 13.10 8.47
CA ARG A 26 -8.16 14.53 8.30
C ARG A 26 -9.11 14.80 7.13
N THR A 27 -9.08 13.95 6.11
CA THR A 27 -9.90 14.11 4.90
C THR A 27 -11.36 13.74 5.17
N LYS A 28 -12.27 14.70 4.96
CA LYS A 28 -13.72 14.48 5.12
C LYS A 28 -14.40 13.90 3.88
N ASP A 29 -13.82 14.11 2.70
CA ASP A 29 -14.38 13.64 1.43
C ASP A 29 -14.20 12.13 1.24
N GLN A 30 -15.27 11.44 0.84
CA GLN A 30 -15.30 9.98 0.69
C GLN A 30 -14.48 9.51 -0.51
N LEU A 31 -14.49 10.27 -1.61
CA LEU A 31 -13.73 9.95 -2.83
C LEU A 31 -12.23 10.06 -2.56
N THR A 32 -11.82 11.18 -1.99
CA THR A 32 -10.42 11.41 -1.63
C THR A 32 -9.93 10.37 -0.62
N ARG A 33 -10.77 9.98 0.36
CA ARG A 33 -10.41 8.94 1.32
C ARG A 33 -10.21 7.56 0.69
N ALA A 34 -10.98 7.22 -0.35
CA ALA A 34 -10.80 5.96 -1.08
C ALA A 34 -9.44 5.93 -1.79
N VAL A 35 -9.06 7.01 -2.47
CA VAL A 35 -7.75 7.12 -3.14
C VAL A 35 -6.60 7.07 -2.14
N ILE A 36 -6.73 7.75 -0.99
CA ILE A 36 -5.70 7.69 0.07
C ILE A 36 -5.57 6.26 0.61
N SER A 37 -6.67 5.50 0.70
CA SER A 37 -6.61 4.08 1.11
C SER A 37 -5.79 3.24 0.14
N ASP A 38 -5.91 3.49 -1.16
CA ASP A 38 -5.08 2.80 -2.16
C ASP A 38 -3.60 3.17 -1.99
N MET A 39 -3.29 4.45 -1.72
CA MET A 39 -1.92 4.89 -1.46
C MET A 39 -1.29 4.19 -0.25
N VAL A 40 -2.05 4.00 0.83
CA VAL A 40 -1.59 3.25 2.01
C VAL A 40 -1.28 1.79 1.62
N PHE A 41 -2.19 1.16 0.87
CA PHE A 41 -2.03 -0.24 0.47
C PHE A 41 -0.78 -0.47 -0.40
N TYR A 42 -0.57 0.36 -1.42
CA TYR A 42 0.63 0.25 -2.26
C TYR A 42 1.92 0.61 -1.50
N SER A 43 1.84 1.52 -0.52
CA SER A 43 2.98 1.80 0.37
C SER A 43 3.35 0.59 1.24
N MET A 44 2.37 -0.20 1.68
CA MET A 44 2.63 -1.47 2.40
C MET A 44 3.30 -2.52 1.50
N ILE A 45 2.90 -2.63 0.23
CA ILE A 45 3.57 -3.50 -0.74
C ILE A 45 5.03 -3.03 -0.95
N GLY A 46 5.24 -1.72 -1.07
CA GLY A 46 6.59 -1.13 -1.15
C GLY A 46 7.44 -1.45 0.07
N PHE A 47 6.89 -1.34 1.27
CA PHE A 47 7.57 -1.73 2.51
C PHE A 47 7.96 -3.21 2.50
N TYR A 48 7.03 -4.08 2.11
CA TYR A 48 7.28 -5.53 1.98
C TYR A 48 8.40 -5.83 0.98
N MET A 49 8.45 -5.11 -0.14
CA MET A 49 9.51 -5.20 -1.14
C MET A 49 10.89 -4.86 -0.57
N ILE A 50 11.00 -3.87 0.31
CA ILE A 50 12.27 -3.53 0.97
C ILE A 50 12.64 -4.60 2.01
N TRP A 51 11.66 -5.08 2.77
CA TRP A 51 11.86 -6.09 3.80
C TRP A 51 12.39 -7.43 3.23
N ARG A 52 11.88 -7.87 2.07
CA ARG A 52 12.37 -9.10 1.40
C ARG A 52 13.79 -9.00 0.89
N MET A 53 14.35 -7.79 0.75
CA MET A 53 15.76 -7.63 0.38
C MET A 53 16.68 -8.12 1.50
N VAL A 54 16.21 -8.07 2.74
CA VAL A 54 16.93 -8.58 3.92
C VAL A 54 16.53 -10.02 4.23
N ASN A 55 15.26 -10.37 3.99
CA ASN A 55 14.71 -11.70 4.27
C ASN A 55 14.47 -12.46 2.97
N HIS A 56 15.48 -13.21 2.54
CA HIS A 56 15.41 -13.99 1.32
C HIS A 56 14.56 -15.25 1.52
N THR A 57 13.35 -15.23 0.98
CA THR A 57 12.52 -16.43 0.79
C THR A 57 12.15 -16.55 -0.68
N GLN A 58 11.98 -17.77 -1.16
CA GLN A 58 11.64 -18.04 -2.56
C GLN A 58 10.25 -17.51 -2.93
N ILE A 59 9.33 -17.44 -1.96
CA ILE A 59 7.89 -17.16 -2.18
C ILE A 59 7.57 -15.64 -2.12
N ASN A 60 8.58 -14.79 -1.85
CA ASN A 60 8.36 -13.36 -1.63
C ASN A 60 7.77 -12.63 -2.86
N TYR A 61 8.11 -13.05 -4.07
CA TYR A 61 7.64 -12.38 -5.28
C TYR A 61 6.21 -12.75 -5.63
N GLU A 62 5.83 -14.00 -5.37
CA GLU A 62 4.48 -14.54 -5.51
C GLU A 62 3.54 -13.84 -4.54
N ILE A 63 3.97 -13.64 -3.29
CA ILE A 63 3.21 -12.87 -2.30
C ILE A 63 3.05 -11.42 -2.76
N ALA A 64 4.12 -10.78 -3.25
CA ALA A 64 4.03 -9.40 -3.73
C ALA A 64 3.11 -9.26 -4.95
N LEU A 65 3.13 -10.23 -5.87
CA LEU A 65 2.25 -10.29 -7.02
C LEU A 65 0.78 -10.45 -6.60
N LEU A 66 0.50 -11.40 -5.70
CA LEU A 66 -0.84 -11.62 -5.17
C LEU A 66 -1.33 -10.40 -4.39
N ALA A 67 -0.48 -9.77 -3.58
CA ALA A 67 -0.80 -8.55 -2.87
C ALA A 67 -1.16 -7.42 -3.84
N ALA A 68 -0.38 -7.21 -4.91
CA ALA A 68 -0.67 -6.15 -5.88
C ALA A 68 -1.96 -6.40 -6.68
N LEU A 69 -2.16 -7.62 -7.18
CA LEU A 69 -3.31 -7.95 -8.03
C LEU A 69 -4.59 -8.16 -7.23
N VAL A 70 -4.55 -9.07 -6.26
CA VAL A 70 -5.72 -9.48 -5.48
C VAL A 70 -6.01 -8.47 -4.39
N GLY A 71 -4.96 -8.05 -3.67
CA GLY A 71 -5.10 -7.11 -2.56
C GLY A 71 -5.20 -5.65 -2.98
N GLY A 72 -4.56 -5.25 -4.09
CA GLY A 72 -4.54 -3.85 -4.52
C GLY A 72 -5.70 -3.51 -5.45
N ILE A 73 -5.74 -4.15 -6.62
CA ILE A 73 -6.66 -3.75 -7.70
C ILE A 73 -8.13 -4.09 -7.36
N LEU A 74 -8.40 -5.25 -6.74
CA LEU A 74 -9.77 -5.67 -6.46
C LEU A 74 -10.48 -4.76 -5.44
N PRO A 75 -9.85 -4.36 -4.31
CA PRO A 75 -10.46 -3.42 -3.39
C PRO A 75 -10.69 -2.04 -4.00
N THR A 76 -9.75 -1.52 -4.79
CA THR A 76 -9.91 -0.23 -5.49
C THR A 76 -11.11 -0.26 -6.44
N MET A 77 -11.23 -1.31 -7.28
CA MET A 77 -12.37 -1.46 -8.18
C MET A 77 -13.70 -1.66 -7.43
N SER A 78 -13.66 -2.36 -6.30
CA SER A 78 -14.84 -2.56 -5.46
C SER A 78 -15.29 -1.25 -4.83
N ALA A 79 -14.36 -0.47 -4.26
CA ALA A 79 -14.62 0.85 -3.70
C ALA A 79 -15.16 1.82 -4.77
N ALA A 80 -14.58 1.85 -5.96
CA ALA A 80 -15.06 2.66 -7.08
C ALA A 80 -16.50 2.30 -7.49
N ARG A 81 -16.84 1.00 -7.51
CA ARG A 81 -18.21 0.54 -7.80
C ARG A 81 -19.21 0.91 -6.70
N ILE A 82 -18.81 0.84 -5.44
CA ILE A 82 -19.65 1.24 -4.30
C ILE A 82 -19.92 2.75 -4.38
N ILE A 83 -18.89 3.56 -4.64
CA ILE A 83 -19.01 5.02 -4.75
C ILE A 83 -19.87 5.45 -5.94
N SER A 84 -19.68 4.81 -7.10
CA SER A 84 -20.49 5.06 -8.31
C SER A 84 -21.91 4.51 -8.22
N LYS A 85 -22.28 3.83 -7.11
CA LYS A 85 -23.57 3.14 -6.93
C LYS A 85 -23.89 2.18 -8.08
N GLY A 86 -22.86 1.58 -8.69
CA GLY A 86 -23.01 0.67 -9.82
C GLY A 86 -23.38 1.31 -11.16
N ARG A 87 -23.41 2.66 -11.27
CA ARG A 87 -23.48 3.33 -12.57
C ARG A 87 -22.13 3.18 -13.27
N ARG A 88 -22.15 2.53 -14.43
CA ARG A 88 -20.98 2.30 -15.29
C ARG A 88 -20.52 3.61 -15.91
#